data_AF-A0A3M1T545-F1
#
_entry.id   AF-A0A3M1T545-F1
#
_cell.length_a   1.000
_cell.length_b   1.000
_cell.length_c   1.000
_cell.angle_alpha   90.00
_cell.angle_beta   90.00
_cell.angle_gamma   90.00
#
_symmetry.space_group_name_H-M   'P 1'
#
loop_
_entity.id
_entity.type
_entity.pdbx_description
1 polymer ?
#
loop_
_entity_poly.entity_id
_entity_poly.type
_entity_poly.pdbx_seq_one_letter_code
_entity_poly.pdbx_strand_id
1 'polypeptide(L)'
;MTRHGQMSLRDIVPPRSKFYNQGKFGRLFPTLPPFAPDRESVRHALLEIGKAGGIMDKGDAENFDNPRLPSGFTFFGQFIDHDLTFDPTSSLERHVDPESIENFRTPVFELDSVYGAGPEANPFLYEGRTGKFLIDAGFPRDLPRNSVNVALIGDPRNDENLIVSQLHFAFLKFHNAIIDKLHVDFEEAQRLVRWHYQWIVLHQFLPALVGSEVVEDILFRGRRFYHWKNEPFIPVEFSVAAYRFGHSQVRPTFKINDRLTAPIFGAPGSDDLSGSRRIDDTRAIDWRNFFAISSSTPQLGKRIDTTLSSPLFRLPFIPPNMPNNPSSLAQRNLLRHLTFSLPSGQAVARAMHLDPLTPGELADLAGLSVGMEYRTPLWFYVLREADKRAGGQTLGPVGGRIVAEVFIGMLQGDRMSFLCQAPAWKPTLGQRQGEFGLVDLLEFAEVV
;
A
#
# COMPACT_ATOMS: atom_id res chain seq x y z
N MET A 1 -19.10 -34.04 25.69
CA MET A 1 -19.56 -33.57 24.36
C MET A 1 -19.32 -32.07 24.29
N THR A 2 -18.20 -31.68 23.71
CA THR A 2 -17.63 -30.33 23.74
C THR A 2 -17.81 -29.69 22.36
N ARG A 3 -18.39 -28.49 22.33
CA ARG A 3 -18.58 -27.69 21.12
C ARG A 3 -17.23 -27.13 20.66
N HIS A 4 -16.85 -27.41 19.42
CA HIS A 4 -15.72 -26.79 18.74
C HIS A 4 -16.08 -25.36 18.29
N GLY A 5 -15.20 -24.38 18.55
CA GLY A 5 -15.35 -23.03 17.98
C GLY A 5 -14.97 -21.82 18.86
N GLN A 6 -14.35 -22.00 20.02
CA GLN A 6 -13.77 -20.88 20.78
C GLN A 6 -12.33 -21.22 21.17
N MET A 7 -11.35 -20.74 20.39
CA MET A 7 -9.98 -20.65 20.85
C MET A 7 -9.79 -19.33 21.58
N SER A 8 -9.92 -19.39 22.91
CA SER A 8 -9.22 -18.46 23.80
C SER A 8 -7.73 -18.81 23.74
N LEU A 9 -6.95 -18.04 23.00
CA LEU A 9 -5.49 -18.13 23.04
C LEU A 9 -5.00 -17.40 24.29
N ARG A 10 -4.56 -18.17 25.29
CA ARG A 10 -3.83 -17.68 26.46
C ARG A 10 -2.49 -17.06 26.02
N ASP A 11 -2.00 -16.13 26.83
CA ASP A 11 -0.74 -15.38 26.68
C ASP A 11 0.48 -16.30 26.43
N ILE A 12 0.75 -16.59 25.17
CA ILE A 12 2.02 -17.19 24.73
C ILE A 12 2.86 -16.04 24.19
N VAL A 13 3.89 -15.64 24.95
CA VAL A 13 4.98 -14.80 24.44
C VAL A 13 5.74 -15.65 23.41
N PRO A 14 5.74 -15.30 22.11
CA PRO A 14 6.45 -16.09 21.12
C PRO A 14 7.97 -16.01 21.37
N PRO A 15 8.71 -17.12 21.25
CA PRO A 15 10.16 -17.11 21.39
C PRO A 15 10.80 -16.29 20.26
N ARG A 16 11.79 -15.46 20.59
CA ARG A 16 12.65 -14.79 19.59
C ARG A 16 13.45 -15.85 18.84
N SER A 17 13.21 -15.97 17.54
CA SER A 17 13.90 -16.97 16.71
C SER A 17 15.36 -16.58 16.54
N LYS A 18 16.25 -17.58 16.56
CA LYS A 18 17.67 -17.43 16.16
C LYS A 18 17.93 -17.99 14.75
N PHE A 19 16.89 -18.36 14.00
CA PHE A 19 17.01 -19.04 12.70
C PHE A 19 16.13 -18.40 11.61
N TYR A 20 16.79 -18.04 10.52
CA TYR A 20 16.39 -17.15 9.41
C TYR A 20 15.49 -17.77 8.32
N ASN A 21 14.71 -18.81 8.61
CA ASN A 21 14.09 -19.62 7.55
C ASN A 21 12.56 -19.50 7.39
N GLN A 22 11.82 -18.81 8.27
CA GLN A 22 10.35 -18.91 8.27
C GLN A 22 9.58 -17.58 8.48
N GLY A 23 10.26 -16.44 8.62
CA GLY A 23 9.62 -15.12 8.61
C GLY A 23 9.77 -14.45 7.26
N LYS A 24 8.66 -14.14 6.57
CA LYS A 24 8.67 -13.35 5.33
C LYS A 24 8.77 -11.84 5.58
N PHE A 25 8.81 -11.42 6.85
CA PHE A 25 9.24 -10.08 7.25
C PHE A 25 10.70 -10.09 7.73
N GLY A 26 11.41 -8.98 7.54
CA GLY A 26 12.82 -8.82 7.95
C GLY A 26 13.21 -7.37 8.18
N ARG A 27 14.52 -7.08 8.20
CA ARG A 27 15.05 -5.72 8.43
C ARG A 27 16.06 -5.33 7.35
N LEU A 28 15.98 -4.09 6.87
CA LEU A 28 17.04 -3.50 6.04
C LEU A 28 18.28 -3.15 6.87
N PHE A 29 18.08 -2.70 8.11
CA PHE A 29 19.15 -2.20 8.97
C PHE A 29 19.18 -2.92 10.33
N PRO A 30 19.45 -4.25 10.35
CA PRO A 30 19.31 -5.08 11.55
C PRO A 30 20.26 -4.68 12.70
N THR A 31 21.33 -3.95 12.41
CA THR A 31 22.30 -3.50 13.41
C THR A 31 21.96 -2.14 14.02
N LEU A 32 20.97 -1.41 13.47
CA LEU A 32 20.58 -0.12 14.02
C LEU A 32 19.70 -0.29 15.26
N PRO A 33 19.94 0.50 16.33
CA PRO A 33 19.09 0.46 17.51
C PRO A 33 17.71 1.07 17.22
N PRO A 34 16.68 0.72 18.02
CA PRO A 34 15.38 1.38 17.96
C PRO A 34 15.50 2.90 18.18
N PHE A 35 14.61 3.69 17.58
CA PHE A 35 14.62 5.14 17.70
C PHE A 35 14.51 5.62 19.15
N ALA A 36 13.77 4.89 19.98
CA ALA A 36 13.58 5.16 21.40
C ALA A 36 13.25 3.88 22.18
N PRO A 37 13.53 3.83 23.50
CA PRO A 37 12.99 2.79 24.36
C PRO A 37 11.47 2.95 24.53
N ASP A 38 10.77 1.83 24.69
CA ASP A 38 9.33 1.80 24.94
C ASP A 38 9.02 2.27 26.37
N ARG A 39 8.81 3.59 26.52
CA ARG A 39 8.51 4.27 27.79
C ARG A 39 7.21 5.05 27.66
N GLU A 40 6.52 5.24 28.76
CA GLU A 40 5.26 5.99 28.79
C GLU A 40 5.38 7.40 28.21
N SER A 41 6.47 8.12 28.53
CA SER A 41 6.72 9.45 27.96
C SER A 41 6.89 9.45 26.44
N VAL A 42 7.50 8.40 25.88
CA VAL A 42 7.66 8.25 24.42
C VAL A 42 6.31 7.91 23.78
N ARG A 43 5.55 6.97 24.37
CA ARG A 43 4.19 6.64 23.92
C ARG A 43 3.30 7.88 23.90
N HIS A 44 3.29 8.64 24.98
CA HIS A 44 2.55 9.90 25.07
C HIS A 44 2.95 10.89 23.98
N ALA A 45 4.25 11.09 23.75
CA ALA A 45 4.73 11.97 22.68
C ALA A 45 4.28 11.50 21.28
N LEU A 46 4.28 10.19 20.99
CA LEU A 46 3.74 9.65 19.73
C LEU A 46 2.24 9.87 19.59
N LEU A 47 1.49 9.73 20.69
CA LEU A 47 0.06 10.03 20.73
C LEU A 47 -0.21 11.51 20.47
N GLU A 48 0.61 12.41 21.00
CA GLU A 48 0.51 13.86 20.77
C GLU A 48 0.83 14.27 19.33
N ILE A 49 1.80 13.62 18.68
CA ILE A 49 2.08 13.85 17.25
C ILE A 49 0.86 13.50 16.40
N GLY A 50 0.26 12.33 16.66
CA GLY A 50 -0.77 11.75 15.80
C GLY A 50 -2.22 12.03 16.19
N LYS A 51 -2.52 12.74 17.28
CA LYS A 51 -3.91 13.02 17.67
C LYS A 51 -4.58 14.01 16.72
N ALA A 52 -5.92 14.04 16.76
CA ALA A 52 -6.67 15.13 16.13
C ALA A 52 -6.25 16.48 16.74
N GLY A 53 -5.98 17.48 15.89
CA GLY A 53 -5.36 18.75 16.25
C GLY A 53 -3.89 18.65 16.69
N GLY A 54 -3.24 17.50 16.48
CA GLY A 54 -1.81 17.30 16.74
C GLY A 54 -0.93 17.80 15.60
N ILE A 55 0.37 17.49 15.67
CA ILE A 55 1.37 17.96 14.68
C ILE A 55 1.03 17.53 13.25
N MET A 56 0.43 16.34 13.09
CA MET A 56 0.06 15.81 11.79
C MET A 56 -1.33 16.27 11.30
N ASP A 57 -2.11 16.95 12.13
CA ASP A 57 -3.46 17.44 11.82
C ASP A 57 -3.46 18.98 11.77
N LYS A 58 -2.92 19.53 10.69
CA LYS A 58 -2.91 20.98 10.43
C LYS A 58 -4.21 21.49 9.78
N GLY A 59 -5.20 20.61 9.63
CA GLY A 59 -6.46 20.87 8.94
C GLY A 59 -6.35 20.74 7.41
N ASP A 60 -7.49 20.40 6.78
CA ASP A 60 -7.56 20.08 5.35
C ASP A 60 -7.19 21.28 4.43
N ALA A 61 -7.28 22.52 4.93
CA ALA A 61 -6.86 23.72 4.21
C ALA A 61 -5.33 23.83 4.05
N GLU A 62 -4.57 23.24 4.96
CA GLU A 62 -3.10 23.13 4.89
C GLU A 62 -2.64 21.82 4.23
N ASN A 63 -3.57 20.94 3.85
CA ASN A 63 -3.27 19.70 3.17
C ASN A 63 -3.31 19.90 1.64
N PHE A 64 -2.17 20.25 1.07
CA PHE A 64 -2.06 20.62 -0.34
C PHE A 64 -2.04 19.42 -1.29
N ASP A 65 -2.55 19.63 -2.50
CA ASP A 65 -2.52 18.64 -3.57
C ASP A 65 -1.10 18.52 -4.16
N ASN A 66 -0.73 17.32 -4.59
CA ASN A 66 0.47 17.04 -5.36
C ASN A 66 0.19 17.37 -6.84
N PRO A 67 0.81 18.41 -7.42
CA PRO A 67 0.49 18.88 -8.77
C PRO A 67 0.81 17.87 -9.88
N ARG A 68 1.59 16.82 -9.57
CA ARG A 68 2.05 15.84 -10.57
C ARG A 68 1.33 14.50 -10.52
N LEU A 69 0.60 14.22 -9.44
CA LEU A 69 0.16 12.85 -9.15
C LEU A 69 -1.37 12.77 -9.09
N PRO A 70 -2.02 12.18 -10.11
CA PRO A 70 -3.44 11.86 -10.05
C PRO A 70 -3.77 10.96 -8.86
N SER A 71 -4.94 11.15 -8.25
CA SER A 71 -5.36 10.45 -7.03
C SER A 71 -5.49 8.93 -7.23
N GLY A 72 -5.64 8.46 -8.47
CA GLY A 72 -5.64 7.03 -8.80
C GLY A 72 -4.34 6.33 -8.37
N PHE A 73 -3.20 7.02 -8.34
CA PHE A 73 -1.93 6.46 -7.86
C PHE A 73 -1.95 6.16 -6.36
N THR A 74 -2.71 6.90 -5.55
CA THR A 74 -2.87 6.61 -4.11
C THR A 74 -3.48 5.23 -3.90
N PHE A 75 -4.53 4.91 -4.67
CA PHE A 75 -5.24 3.63 -4.56
C PHE A 75 -4.53 2.49 -5.28
N PHE A 76 -3.79 2.79 -6.35
CA PHE A 76 -2.89 1.80 -6.95
C PHE A 76 -1.76 1.42 -6.00
N GLY A 77 -1.22 2.38 -5.24
CA GLY A 77 -0.26 2.10 -4.17
C GLY A 77 -0.83 1.20 -3.07
N GLN A 78 -2.10 1.41 -2.69
CA GLN A 78 -2.83 0.54 -1.75
C GLN A 78 -3.05 -0.87 -2.35
N PHE A 79 -3.45 -0.96 -3.62
CA PHE A 79 -3.62 -2.23 -4.31
C PHE A 79 -2.31 -3.04 -4.36
N ILE A 80 -1.17 -2.37 -4.63
CA ILE A 80 0.16 -2.99 -4.54
C ILE A 80 0.48 -3.46 -3.11
N ASP A 81 0.13 -2.68 -2.07
CA ASP A 81 0.35 -3.10 -0.67
C ASP A 81 -0.41 -4.40 -0.36
N HIS A 82 -1.64 -4.53 -0.85
CA HIS A 82 -2.45 -5.73 -0.70
C HIS A 82 -1.86 -6.92 -1.45
N ASP A 83 -1.25 -6.67 -2.61
CA ASP A 83 -0.55 -7.69 -3.38
C ASP A 83 0.70 -8.21 -2.65
N LEU A 84 1.53 -7.30 -2.12
CA LEU A 84 2.82 -7.65 -1.50
C LEU A 84 2.73 -8.19 -0.07
N THR A 85 1.75 -7.73 0.70
CA THR A 85 1.68 -7.98 2.14
C THR A 85 0.35 -8.59 2.52
N PHE A 86 0.32 -9.64 3.34
CA PHE A 86 -0.88 -10.10 4.05
C PHE A 86 -0.50 -10.63 5.42
N ASP A 87 -0.88 -9.86 6.44
CA ASP A 87 -0.77 -10.26 7.84
C ASP A 87 -2.17 -10.25 8.49
N PRO A 88 -2.84 -11.40 8.59
CA PRO A 88 -4.15 -11.53 9.24
C PRO A 88 -4.03 -11.44 10.78
N THR A 89 -2.81 -11.37 11.34
CA THR A 89 -2.54 -11.42 12.78
C THR A 89 -2.08 -10.10 13.39
N SER A 90 -1.96 -9.03 12.58
CA SER A 90 -1.53 -7.69 13.01
C SER A 90 -2.50 -7.10 14.06
N SER A 91 -2.24 -7.33 15.34
CA SER A 91 -2.77 -6.57 16.47
C SER A 91 -1.71 -5.60 16.98
N LEU A 92 -2.10 -4.35 17.26
CA LEU A 92 -1.21 -3.35 17.89
C LEU A 92 -0.68 -3.79 19.26
N GLU A 93 -1.39 -4.69 19.94
CA GLU A 93 -1.12 -5.10 21.32
C GLU A 93 -0.05 -6.18 21.45
N ARG A 94 0.38 -6.79 20.35
CA ARG A 94 1.42 -7.83 20.40
C ARG A 94 2.77 -7.21 20.11
N HIS A 95 3.68 -7.19 21.09
CA HIS A 95 5.12 -7.04 20.84
C HIS A 95 5.60 -8.30 20.13
N VAL A 96 5.63 -8.27 18.79
CA VAL A 96 6.05 -9.42 17.98
C VAL A 96 7.45 -9.18 17.44
N ASP A 97 8.28 -10.22 17.50
CA ASP A 97 9.52 -10.26 16.73
C ASP A 97 9.14 -10.26 15.24
N PRO A 98 9.53 -9.27 14.43
CA PRO A 98 9.15 -9.24 13.02
C PRO A 98 9.58 -10.48 12.26
N GLU A 99 10.68 -11.13 12.66
CA GLU A 99 11.15 -12.38 12.07
C GLU A 99 10.25 -13.59 12.45
N SER A 100 9.38 -13.43 13.45
CA SER A 100 8.34 -14.39 13.82
C SER A 100 6.96 -14.07 13.22
N ILE A 101 6.81 -12.92 12.54
CA ILE A 101 5.58 -12.60 11.81
C ILE A 101 5.61 -13.32 10.47
N GLU A 102 4.64 -14.20 10.30
CA GLU A 102 4.42 -14.89 9.04
C GLU A 102 3.62 -13.97 8.11
N ASN A 103 4.25 -13.46 7.03
CA ASN A 103 3.49 -12.96 5.89
C ASN A 103 2.93 -14.20 5.18
N PHE A 104 1.63 -14.35 5.04
CA PHE A 104 1.11 -15.56 4.38
C PHE A 104 1.28 -15.50 2.86
N ARG A 105 1.63 -14.33 2.29
CA ARG A 105 1.91 -14.13 0.86
C ARG A 105 3.37 -14.25 0.50
N THR A 106 3.67 -14.74 -0.69
CA THR A 106 5.02 -14.63 -1.25
C THR A 106 5.26 -13.16 -1.58
N PRO A 107 6.37 -12.54 -1.14
CA PRO A 107 6.62 -11.10 -1.33
C PRO A 107 7.07 -10.79 -2.76
N VAL A 108 6.17 -11.02 -3.74
CA VAL A 108 6.40 -10.87 -5.17
C VAL A 108 5.16 -10.23 -5.83
N PHE A 109 5.36 -9.59 -6.99
CA PHE A 109 4.30 -8.89 -7.72
C PHE A 109 3.53 -9.87 -8.63
N GLU A 110 2.78 -10.79 -8.03
CA GLU A 110 2.13 -11.89 -8.75
C GLU A 110 0.60 -11.86 -8.78
N LEU A 111 -0.03 -10.83 -8.20
CA LEU A 111 -1.49 -10.68 -8.23
C LEU A 111 -2.23 -11.88 -7.61
N ASP A 112 -1.66 -12.58 -6.64
CA ASP A 112 -2.39 -13.60 -5.86
C ASP A 112 -3.56 -12.97 -5.08
N SER A 113 -3.51 -11.66 -4.81
CA SER A 113 -4.66 -10.87 -4.35
C SER A 113 -5.86 -10.87 -5.30
N VAL A 114 -5.64 -11.15 -6.58
CA VAL A 114 -6.65 -11.23 -7.64
C VAL A 114 -6.93 -12.69 -8.00
N TYR A 115 -5.87 -13.46 -8.31
CA TYR A 115 -5.99 -14.84 -8.80
C TYR A 115 -6.30 -15.86 -7.69
N GLY A 116 -6.11 -15.51 -6.42
CA GLY A 116 -6.11 -16.49 -5.33
C GLY A 116 -5.10 -17.61 -5.63
N ALA A 117 -5.47 -18.85 -5.32
CA ALA A 117 -4.71 -20.04 -5.68
C ALA A 117 -5.07 -20.62 -7.07
N GLY A 118 -5.74 -19.84 -7.93
CA GLY A 118 -6.13 -20.24 -9.29
C GLY A 118 -7.48 -20.97 -9.39
N PRO A 119 -7.94 -21.30 -10.62
CA PRO A 119 -9.28 -21.82 -10.88
C PRO A 119 -9.57 -23.20 -10.31
N GLU A 120 -8.54 -24.04 -10.08
CA GLU A 120 -8.73 -25.35 -9.47
C GLU A 120 -8.97 -25.27 -7.96
N ALA A 121 -8.20 -24.43 -7.26
CA ALA A 121 -8.27 -24.29 -5.81
C ALA A 121 -9.34 -23.29 -5.35
N ASN A 122 -9.60 -22.25 -6.14
CA ASN A 122 -10.62 -21.23 -5.86
C ASN A 122 -11.59 -21.07 -7.04
N PRO A 123 -12.34 -22.13 -7.43
CA PRO A 123 -13.22 -22.11 -8.60
C PRO A 123 -14.34 -21.08 -8.51
N PHE A 124 -14.70 -20.64 -7.30
CA PHE A 124 -15.73 -19.62 -7.08
C PHE A 124 -15.34 -18.22 -7.60
N LEU A 125 -14.06 -17.98 -7.90
CA LEU A 125 -13.59 -16.74 -8.51
C LEU A 125 -13.76 -16.72 -10.04
N TYR A 126 -14.02 -17.88 -10.67
CA TYR A 126 -13.91 -18.06 -12.12
C TYR A 126 -15.22 -18.53 -12.76
N GLU A 127 -15.36 -18.25 -14.06
CA GLU A 127 -16.49 -18.68 -14.88
C GLU A 127 -16.26 -20.10 -15.40
N GLY A 128 -16.58 -21.10 -14.57
CA GLY A 128 -16.52 -22.51 -14.95
C GLY A 128 -15.11 -22.93 -15.38
N ARG A 129 -14.95 -23.32 -16.65
CA ARG A 129 -13.65 -23.77 -17.23
C ARG A 129 -13.14 -22.85 -18.33
N THR A 130 -13.67 -21.62 -18.45
CA THR A 130 -13.26 -20.69 -19.52
C THR A 130 -11.90 -20.05 -19.27
N GLY A 131 -11.36 -20.18 -18.05
CA GLY A 131 -10.20 -19.43 -17.57
C GLY A 131 -10.52 -18.00 -17.16
N LYS A 132 -11.71 -17.47 -17.47
CA LYS A 132 -12.11 -16.11 -17.15
C LYS A 132 -12.56 -15.99 -15.69
N PHE A 133 -12.33 -14.82 -15.11
CA PHE A 133 -12.95 -14.44 -13.83
C PHE A 133 -14.46 -14.29 -13.96
N LEU A 134 -15.15 -14.65 -12.90
CA LEU A 134 -16.60 -14.45 -12.76
C LEU A 134 -16.93 -12.96 -12.72
N ILE A 135 -17.91 -12.54 -13.50
CA ILE A 135 -18.51 -11.20 -13.46
C ILE A 135 -20.00 -11.36 -13.15
N ASP A 136 -20.53 -10.54 -12.23
CA ASP A 136 -21.95 -10.56 -11.88
C ASP A 136 -22.78 -9.97 -13.03
N ALA A 137 -23.58 -10.81 -13.70
CA ALA A 137 -24.41 -10.36 -14.82
C ALA A 137 -25.49 -9.34 -14.42
N GLY A 138 -25.93 -9.35 -13.15
CA GLY A 138 -26.88 -8.36 -12.63
C GLY A 138 -26.24 -7.03 -12.27
N PHE A 139 -24.92 -7.04 -12.01
CA PHE A 139 -24.13 -5.87 -11.63
C PHE A 139 -22.81 -5.86 -12.41
N PRO A 140 -22.85 -5.57 -13.74
CA PRO A 140 -21.70 -5.73 -14.63
C PRO A 140 -20.57 -4.72 -14.41
N ARG A 141 -20.69 -3.84 -13.40
CA ARG A 141 -19.68 -2.87 -12.96
C ARG A 141 -19.25 -3.07 -11.50
N ASP A 142 -19.69 -4.14 -10.86
CA ASP A 142 -19.32 -4.50 -9.49
C ASP A 142 -18.56 -5.84 -9.47
N LEU A 143 -17.89 -6.10 -8.36
CA LEU A 143 -17.38 -7.42 -8.05
C LEU A 143 -18.56 -8.40 -7.84
N PRO A 144 -18.38 -9.70 -8.10
CA PRO A 144 -19.30 -10.71 -7.59
C PRO A 144 -19.37 -10.62 -6.06
N ARG A 145 -20.58 -10.58 -5.50
CA ARG A 145 -20.78 -10.58 -4.03
C ARG A 145 -21.85 -11.58 -3.64
N ASN A 146 -21.78 -12.06 -2.41
CA ASN A 146 -22.81 -12.92 -1.83
C ASN A 146 -24.08 -12.13 -1.43
N SER A 147 -25.05 -12.82 -0.84
CA SER A 147 -26.35 -12.25 -0.43
C SER A 147 -26.28 -11.19 0.67
N VAL A 148 -25.14 -11.04 1.34
CA VAL A 148 -24.88 -10.02 2.36
C VAL A 148 -23.82 -9.01 1.90
N ASN A 149 -23.59 -8.90 0.59
CA ASN A 149 -22.71 -7.93 -0.07
C ASN A 149 -21.21 -8.06 0.22
N VAL A 150 -20.75 -9.21 0.72
CA VAL A 150 -19.32 -9.51 0.82
C VAL A 150 -18.81 -9.90 -0.56
N ALA A 151 -17.76 -9.20 -1.03
CA ALA A 151 -17.11 -9.50 -2.30
C ALA A 151 -16.46 -10.89 -2.30
N LEU A 152 -16.64 -11.61 -3.41
CA LEU A 152 -16.05 -12.92 -3.68
C LEU A 152 -14.76 -12.71 -4.46
N ILE A 153 -13.67 -12.40 -3.74
CA ILE A 153 -12.37 -12.03 -4.30
C ILE A 153 -11.24 -12.74 -3.54
N GLY A 154 -10.05 -12.79 -4.16
CA GLY A 154 -8.87 -13.46 -3.59
C GLY A 154 -8.40 -12.85 -2.26
N ASP A 155 -8.32 -11.51 -2.20
CA ASP A 155 -8.02 -10.78 -0.96
C ASP A 155 -9.18 -9.86 -0.57
N PRO A 156 -9.81 -10.05 0.60
CA PRO A 156 -10.93 -9.22 1.01
C PRO A 156 -10.57 -7.75 1.22
N ARG A 157 -9.29 -7.40 1.41
CA ARG A 157 -8.86 -6.00 1.55
C ARG A 157 -9.02 -5.21 0.26
N ASN A 158 -9.05 -5.90 -0.89
CA ASN A 158 -9.37 -5.25 -2.15
C ASN A 158 -10.83 -4.76 -2.25
N ASP A 159 -11.68 -5.03 -1.24
CA ASP A 159 -13.00 -4.42 -1.06
C ASP A 159 -13.09 -3.54 0.22
N GLU A 160 -11.96 -2.99 0.70
CA GLU A 160 -11.98 -2.05 1.84
C GLU A 160 -12.66 -0.71 1.51
N ASN A 161 -12.46 -0.24 0.29
CA ASN A 161 -13.10 0.96 -0.23
C ASN A 161 -13.47 0.78 -1.70
N LEU A 162 -14.44 1.58 -2.15
CA LEU A 162 -15.00 1.53 -3.50
C LEU A 162 -13.92 1.63 -4.59
N ILE A 163 -12.90 2.47 -4.40
CA ILE A 163 -11.93 2.78 -5.45
C ILE A 163 -10.98 1.58 -5.65
N VAL A 164 -10.52 0.94 -4.57
CA VAL A 164 -9.73 -0.29 -4.66
C VAL A 164 -10.57 -1.45 -5.20
N SER A 165 -11.85 -1.54 -4.80
CA SER A 165 -12.81 -2.52 -5.31
C SER A 165 -12.96 -2.43 -6.83
N GLN A 166 -13.04 -1.21 -7.36
CA GLN A 166 -13.12 -0.95 -8.79
C GLN A 166 -11.77 -1.16 -9.51
N LEU A 167 -10.61 -0.89 -8.88
CA LEU A 167 -9.32 -1.29 -9.42
C LEU A 167 -9.23 -2.81 -9.57
N HIS A 168 -9.64 -3.54 -8.53
CA HIS A 168 -9.68 -5.00 -8.57
C HIS A 168 -10.58 -5.49 -9.70
N PHE A 169 -11.79 -4.93 -9.84
CA PHE A 169 -12.69 -5.23 -10.94
C PHE A 169 -12.05 -4.97 -12.31
N ALA A 170 -11.29 -3.88 -12.47
CA ALA A 170 -10.56 -3.60 -13.69
C ALA A 170 -9.51 -4.67 -14.03
N PHE A 171 -8.82 -5.23 -13.02
CA PHE A 171 -7.90 -6.36 -13.24
C PHE A 171 -8.62 -7.65 -13.66
N LEU A 172 -9.80 -7.93 -13.10
CA LEU A 172 -10.63 -9.07 -13.56
C LEU A 172 -11.02 -8.90 -15.03
N LYS A 173 -11.49 -7.70 -15.38
CA LYS A 173 -11.87 -7.33 -16.74
C LYS A 173 -10.69 -7.35 -17.71
N PHE A 174 -9.51 -6.90 -17.28
CA PHE A 174 -8.29 -6.92 -18.08
C PHE A 174 -7.88 -8.36 -18.42
N HIS A 175 -7.87 -9.26 -17.43
CA HIS A 175 -7.60 -10.68 -17.66
C HIS A 175 -8.61 -11.30 -18.65
N ASN A 176 -9.90 -11.09 -18.42
CA ASN A 176 -10.96 -11.63 -19.29
C ASN A 176 -10.81 -11.10 -20.73
N ALA A 177 -10.53 -9.80 -20.88
CA ALA A 177 -10.29 -9.19 -22.19
C ALA A 177 -9.06 -9.77 -22.89
N ILE A 178 -8.00 -10.14 -22.16
CA ILE A 178 -6.83 -10.79 -22.77
C ILE A 178 -7.20 -12.16 -23.32
N ILE A 179 -7.92 -12.99 -22.55
CA ILE A 179 -8.42 -14.29 -23.04
C ILE A 179 -9.29 -14.10 -24.28
N ASP A 180 -10.26 -13.19 -24.22
CA ASP A 180 -11.23 -13.00 -25.29
C ASP A 180 -10.60 -12.40 -26.56
N LYS A 181 -9.69 -11.42 -26.43
CA LYS A 181 -9.07 -10.70 -27.56
C LYS A 181 -7.88 -11.44 -28.17
N LEU A 182 -7.11 -12.17 -27.37
CA LEU A 182 -5.90 -12.87 -27.85
C LEU A 182 -6.12 -14.37 -28.05
N HIS A 183 -7.26 -14.91 -27.62
CA HIS A 183 -7.61 -16.33 -27.71
C HIS A 183 -6.57 -17.25 -27.06
N VAL A 184 -6.06 -16.83 -25.89
CA VAL A 184 -5.07 -17.56 -25.10
C VAL A 184 -5.72 -18.29 -23.93
N ASP A 185 -5.00 -19.27 -23.35
CA ASP A 185 -5.43 -19.95 -22.13
C ASP A 185 -5.20 -19.09 -20.88
N PHE A 186 -5.61 -19.64 -19.72
CA PHE A 186 -5.53 -18.96 -18.44
C PHE A 186 -4.09 -18.63 -18.06
N GLU A 187 -3.16 -19.57 -18.24
CA GLU A 187 -1.77 -19.45 -17.85
C GLU A 187 -1.08 -18.33 -18.63
N GLU A 188 -1.31 -18.26 -19.95
CA GLU A 188 -0.76 -17.21 -20.78
C GLU A 188 -1.41 -15.85 -20.49
N ALA A 189 -2.74 -15.81 -20.29
CA ALA A 189 -3.42 -14.58 -19.88
C ALA A 189 -2.90 -14.07 -18.53
N GLN A 190 -2.76 -14.96 -17.54
CA GLN A 190 -2.20 -14.63 -16.23
C GLN A 190 -0.77 -14.10 -16.35
N ARG A 191 0.08 -14.74 -17.15
CA ARG A 191 1.46 -14.29 -17.39
C ARG A 191 1.48 -12.88 -17.98
N LEU A 192 0.66 -12.62 -19.00
CA LEU A 192 0.57 -11.31 -19.63
C LEU A 192 0.07 -10.24 -18.66
N VAL A 193 -0.99 -10.51 -17.88
CA VAL A 193 -1.49 -9.57 -16.87
C VAL A 193 -0.42 -9.25 -15.84
N ARG A 194 0.26 -10.28 -15.29
CA ARG A 194 1.34 -10.11 -14.31
C ARG A 194 2.48 -9.27 -14.87
N TRP A 195 2.94 -9.54 -16.08
CA TRP A 195 4.04 -8.80 -16.68
C TRP A 195 3.67 -7.34 -16.97
N HIS A 196 2.45 -7.06 -17.44
CA HIS A 196 1.98 -5.69 -17.62
C HIS A 196 1.81 -4.95 -16.28
N TYR A 197 1.32 -5.62 -15.24
CA TYR A 197 1.28 -5.07 -13.88
C TYR A 197 2.67 -4.75 -13.33
N GLN A 198 3.61 -5.69 -13.42
CA GLN A 198 5.01 -5.49 -13.02
C GLN A 198 5.66 -4.34 -13.80
N TRP A 199 5.34 -4.21 -15.09
CA TRP A 199 5.78 -3.09 -15.92
C TRP A 199 5.23 -1.75 -15.42
N ILE A 200 3.92 -1.67 -15.13
CA ILE A 200 3.30 -0.47 -14.53
C ILE A 200 4.00 -0.13 -13.20
N VAL A 201 4.24 -1.13 -12.34
CA VAL A 201 4.93 -0.93 -11.06
C VAL A 201 6.31 -0.31 -11.28
N LEU A 202 7.14 -0.89 -12.15
CA LEU A 202 8.52 -0.48 -12.34
C LEU A 202 8.69 0.81 -13.15
N HIS A 203 7.88 1.01 -14.19
CA HIS A 203 8.08 2.06 -15.19
C HIS A 203 7.09 3.22 -15.08
N GLN A 204 6.00 3.09 -14.32
CA GLN A 204 5.03 4.16 -14.11
C GLN A 204 4.90 4.56 -12.64
N PHE A 205 4.54 3.61 -11.78
CA PHE A 205 4.26 3.90 -10.36
C PHE A 205 5.53 4.29 -9.61
N LEU A 206 6.59 3.47 -9.69
CA LEU A 206 7.80 3.72 -8.92
C LEU A 206 8.49 5.04 -9.32
N PRO A 207 8.68 5.38 -10.61
CA PRO A 207 9.25 6.67 -11.01
C PRO A 207 8.38 7.87 -10.61
N ALA A 208 7.05 7.75 -10.65
CA ALA A 208 6.15 8.79 -10.19
C ALA A 208 6.30 9.07 -8.69
N LEU A 209 6.59 8.02 -7.90
CA LEU A 209 6.72 8.06 -6.46
C LEU A 209 8.10 8.53 -5.97
N VAL A 210 9.19 8.04 -6.56
CA VAL A 210 10.57 8.27 -6.07
C VAL A 210 11.44 9.11 -7.01
N GLY A 211 10.95 9.42 -8.21
CA GLY A 211 11.71 10.03 -9.29
C GLY A 211 12.48 9.02 -10.15
N SER A 212 12.55 9.26 -11.46
CA SER A 212 13.19 8.36 -12.42
C SER A 212 14.68 8.13 -12.11
N GLU A 213 15.39 9.15 -11.64
CA GLU A 213 16.82 9.07 -11.33
C GLU A 213 17.15 7.98 -10.30
N VAL A 214 16.32 7.80 -9.27
CA VAL A 214 16.53 6.78 -8.25
C VAL A 214 16.30 5.38 -8.82
N VAL A 215 15.27 5.22 -9.65
CA VAL A 215 14.94 3.94 -10.30
C VAL A 215 16.04 3.54 -11.26
N GLU A 216 16.47 4.46 -12.13
CA GLU A 216 17.53 4.26 -13.10
C GLU A 216 18.88 3.96 -12.43
N ASP A 217 19.22 4.66 -11.35
CA ASP A 217 20.43 4.38 -10.55
C ASP A 217 20.44 2.94 -10.03
N ILE A 218 19.33 2.46 -9.47
CA ILE A 218 19.26 1.10 -8.92
C ILE A 218 19.26 0.05 -10.04
N LEU A 219 18.57 0.29 -11.16
CA LEU A 219 18.58 -0.64 -12.30
C LEU A 219 19.98 -0.73 -12.94
N PHE A 220 20.72 0.37 -13.00
CA PHE A 220 22.05 0.41 -13.61
C PHE A 220 23.17 -0.02 -12.66
N ARG A 221 23.17 0.45 -11.42
CA ARG A 221 24.24 0.23 -10.43
C ARG A 221 23.93 -0.88 -9.42
N GLY A 222 22.70 -1.37 -9.40
CA GLY A 222 22.24 -2.38 -8.44
C GLY A 222 21.76 -1.80 -7.11
N ARG A 223 21.13 -2.68 -6.32
CA ARG A 223 20.68 -2.39 -4.95
C ARG A 223 21.87 -2.30 -3.99
N ARG A 224 21.78 -1.43 -2.99
CA ARG A 224 22.84 -1.21 -1.99
C ARG A 224 22.48 -1.71 -0.60
N PHE A 225 21.22 -1.65 -0.22
CA PHE A 225 20.74 -1.89 1.15
C PHE A 225 19.80 -3.10 1.23
N TYR A 226 18.96 -3.32 0.22
CA TYR A 226 18.07 -4.49 0.21
C TYR A 226 18.76 -5.69 -0.40
N HIS A 227 19.18 -6.63 0.45
CA HIS A 227 19.81 -7.91 0.06
C HIS A 227 19.14 -9.07 0.78
N TRP A 228 19.04 -10.22 0.13
CA TRP A 228 18.57 -11.46 0.73
C TRP A 228 19.53 -12.61 0.39
N LYS A 229 19.46 -13.69 1.18
CA LYS A 229 20.26 -14.91 0.93
C LYS A 229 19.47 -15.95 0.14
N ASN A 230 18.27 -16.28 0.61
CA ASN A 230 17.45 -17.35 0.02
C ASN A 230 16.37 -16.76 -0.88
N GLU A 231 15.46 -15.97 -0.29
CA GLU A 231 14.29 -15.41 -0.97
C GLU A 231 14.06 -13.96 -0.53
N PRO A 232 13.41 -13.13 -1.38
CA PRO A 232 12.95 -11.80 -0.97
C PRO A 232 12.08 -11.84 0.27
N PHE A 233 12.09 -10.75 1.02
CA PHE A 233 11.28 -10.56 2.23
C PHE A 233 10.74 -9.13 2.29
N ILE A 234 9.73 -8.88 3.12
CA ILE A 234 9.17 -7.54 3.38
C ILE A 234 9.93 -6.90 4.55
N PRO A 235 10.75 -5.85 4.35
CA PRO A 235 11.39 -5.20 5.49
C PRO A 235 10.41 -4.39 6.32
N VAL A 236 10.58 -4.35 7.65
CA VAL A 236 9.75 -3.52 8.52
C VAL A 236 9.94 -2.03 8.27
N GLU A 237 11.15 -1.60 7.89
CA GLU A 237 11.42 -0.22 7.50
C GLU A 237 10.62 0.19 6.26
N PHE A 238 10.31 -0.78 5.40
CA PHE A 238 9.43 -0.61 4.26
C PHE A 238 7.95 -0.64 4.69
N SER A 239 7.47 -1.73 5.30
CA SER A 239 6.03 -1.97 5.53
C SER A 239 5.40 -1.16 6.67
N VAL A 240 6.20 -0.76 7.67
CA VAL A 240 5.73 0.00 8.85
C VAL A 240 6.04 1.49 8.70
N ALA A 241 6.99 1.86 7.85
CA ALA A 241 7.40 3.26 7.67
C ALA A 241 7.37 3.74 6.22
N ALA A 242 8.35 3.38 5.39
CA ALA A 242 8.55 4.04 4.10
C ALA A 242 7.34 3.90 3.16
N TYR A 243 6.73 2.71 3.06
CA TYR A 243 5.57 2.44 2.20
C TYR A 243 4.23 2.90 2.82
N ARG A 244 4.24 3.44 4.04
CA ARG A 244 3.08 4.10 4.67
C ARG A 244 2.94 5.57 4.23
N PHE A 245 3.69 6.00 3.23
CA PHE A 245 3.55 7.35 2.63
C PHE A 245 2.15 7.58 2.06
N GLY A 246 1.48 6.53 1.57
CA GLY A 246 0.17 6.62 0.93
C GLY A 246 -0.90 7.23 1.82
N HIS A 247 -0.78 7.09 3.16
CA HIS A 247 -1.68 7.73 4.11
C HIS A 247 -1.67 9.26 4.01
N SER A 248 -0.55 9.87 3.62
CA SER A 248 -0.44 11.31 3.39
C SER A 248 -1.18 11.76 2.13
N GLN A 249 -1.36 10.86 1.15
CA GLN A 249 -1.90 11.18 -0.17
C GLN A 249 -3.43 11.11 -0.26
N VAL A 250 -4.09 10.56 0.77
CA VAL A 250 -5.55 10.36 0.82
C VAL A 250 -6.24 11.71 0.96
N ARG A 251 -7.37 11.89 0.26
CA ARG A 251 -8.25 13.07 0.35
C ARG A 251 -9.40 12.82 1.33
N PRO A 252 -9.99 13.86 1.93
CA PRO A 252 -11.17 13.68 2.78
C PRO A 252 -12.39 13.18 1.98
N THR A 253 -12.56 13.66 0.74
CA THR A 253 -13.65 13.32 -0.16
C THR A 253 -13.14 13.08 -1.58
N PHE A 254 -13.89 12.30 -2.36
CA PHE A 254 -13.61 12.03 -3.77
C PHE A 254 -14.87 12.19 -4.61
N LYS A 255 -14.75 12.87 -5.75
CA LYS A 255 -15.71 12.79 -6.85
C LYS A 255 -15.53 11.45 -7.55
N ILE A 256 -16.50 10.54 -7.41
CA ILE A 256 -16.46 9.21 -8.03
C ILE A 256 -16.92 9.29 -9.47
N ASN A 257 -18.03 10.00 -9.71
CA ASN A 257 -18.63 10.26 -11.01
C ASN A 257 -19.46 11.55 -10.91
N ASP A 258 -20.29 11.86 -11.92
CA ASP A 258 -21.11 13.07 -11.92
C ASP A 258 -22.29 13.05 -10.93
N ARG A 259 -22.61 11.88 -10.34
CA ARG A 259 -23.70 11.68 -9.39
C ARG A 259 -23.23 11.56 -7.94
N LEU A 260 -22.02 11.05 -7.72
CA LEU A 260 -21.50 10.74 -6.39
C LEU A 260 -20.19 11.48 -6.10
N THR A 261 -20.24 12.32 -5.06
CA THR A 261 -19.06 12.80 -4.33
C THR A 261 -19.24 12.44 -2.87
N ALA A 262 -18.34 11.64 -2.32
CA ALA A 262 -18.50 11.07 -0.99
C ALA A 262 -17.19 11.08 -0.19
N PRO A 263 -17.26 11.10 1.15
CA PRO A 263 -16.09 10.97 1.99
C PRO A 263 -15.47 9.58 1.88
N ILE A 264 -14.15 9.49 2.03
CA ILE A 264 -13.45 8.19 2.03
C ILE A 264 -13.92 7.29 3.17
N PHE A 265 -14.16 7.90 4.33
CA PHE A 265 -14.71 7.26 5.53
C PHE A 265 -15.83 8.14 6.08
N GLY A 266 -16.95 7.53 6.43
CA GLY A 266 -18.07 8.18 7.09
C GLY A 266 -18.57 7.39 8.30
N ALA A 267 -19.56 7.95 9.00
CA ALA A 267 -20.20 7.24 10.10
C ALA A 267 -20.88 5.94 9.60
N PRO A 268 -21.03 4.90 10.45
CA PRO A 268 -21.78 3.71 10.08
C PRO A 268 -23.15 4.04 9.48
N GLY A 269 -23.45 3.51 8.29
CA GLY A 269 -24.70 3.76 7.56
C GLY A 269 -24.74 5.05 6.73
N SER A 270 -23.70 5.88 6.78
CA SER A 270 -23.58 7.05 5.90
C SER A 270 -23.20 6.66 4.47
N ASP A 271 -23.50 7.53 3.50
CA ASP A 271 -23.17 7.32 2.09
C ASP A 271 -21.70 7.68 1.80
N ASP A 272 -20.77 6.88 2.34
CA ASP A 272 -19.32 7.00 2.18
C ASP A 272 -18.76 6.01 1.15
N LEU A 273 -17.43 5.99 1.01
CA LEU A 273 -16.74 5.13 0.06
C LEU A 273 -16.21 3.82 0.68
N SER A 274 -16.64 3.49 1.90
CA SER A 274 -16.38 2.17 2.50
C SER A 274 -16.92 1.06 1.61
N GLY A 275 -16.17 -0.04 1.49
CA GLY A 275 -16.59 -1.19 0.68
C GLY A 275 -17.65 -2.05 1.38
N SER A 276 -17.74 -3.34 1.01
CA SER A 276 -18.82 -4.24 1.43
C SER A 276 -20.23 -3.72 1.06
N ARG A 277 -20.32 -2.98 -0.05
CA ARG A 277 -21.56 -2.39 -0.58
C ARG A 277 -21.65 -2.64 -2.07
N ARG A 278 -22.87 -2.80 -2.57
CA ARG A 278 -23.11 -2.93 -4.01
C ARG A 278 -22.72 -1.66 -4.75
N ILE A 279 -22.11 -1.85 -5.91
CA ILE A 279 -21.75 -0.78 -6.82
C ILE A 279 -22.68 -0.85 -8.03
N ASP A 280 -23.72 -0.01 -8.01
CA ASP A 280 -24.59 0.20 -9.17
C ASP A 280 -24.07 1.35 -10.05
N ASP A 281 -24.82 1.71 -11.09
CA ASP A 281 -24.47 2.81 -12.01
C ASP A 281 -24.37 4.19 -11.34
N THR A 282 -24.90 4.37 -10.12
CA THR A 282 -24.75 5.61 -9.36
C THR A 282 -23.43 5.68 -8.62
N ARG A 283 -22.85 4.52 -8.28
CA ARG A 283 -21.58 4.41 -7.53
C ARG A 283 -20.40 3.95 -8.38
N ALA A 284 -20.64 3.43 -9.58
CA ALA A 284 -19.59 3.01 -10.50
C ALA A 284 -18.59 4.15 -10.75
N ILE A 285 -17.31 3.83 -10.67
CA ILE A 285 -16.25 4.84 -10.77
C ILE A 285 -16.15 5.36 -12.21
N ASP A 286 -15.93 6.66 -12.34
CA ASP A 286 -15.47 7.27 -13.57
C ASP A 286 -13.97 7.58 -13.42
N TRP A 287 -13.13 6.74 -14.05
CA TRP A 287 -11.68 6.83 -13.95
C TRP A 287 -11.10 8.15 -14.47
N ARG A 288 -11.85 8.92 -15.28
CA ARG A 288 -11.43 10.26 -15.73
C ARG A 288 -11.26 11.23 -14.56
N ASN A 289 -11.89 10.96 -13.41
CA ASN A 289 -11.71 11.71 -12.17
C ASN A 289 -10.44 11.29 -11.38
N PHE A 290 -9.73 10.23 -11.79
CA PHE A 290 -8.60 9.64 -11.06
C PHE A 290 -7.32 9.52 -11.90
N PHE A 291 -7.44 9.49 -13.23
CA PHE A 291 -6.36 9.50 -14.19
C PHE A 291 -6.67 10.49 -15.33
N ALA A 292 -5.62 11.02 -15.95
CA ALA A 292 -5.76 11.88 -17.12
C ALA A 292 -6.07 11.03 -18.35
N ILE A 293 -7.35 10.95 -18.74
CA ILE A 293 -7.86 10.14 -19.85
C ILE A 293 -8.56 11.08 -20.83
N SER A 294 -8.22 11.01 -22.12
CA SER A 294 -8.88 11.80 -23.19
C SER A 294 -9.03 13.30 -22.85
N SER A 295 -7.96 13.93 -22.35
CA SER A 295 -7.90 15.34 -21.91
C SER A 295 -8.68 15.69 -20.62
N SER A 296 -9.14 14.70 -19.84
CA SER A 296 -9.72 14.96 -18.53
C SER A 296 -8.70 15.58 -17.56
N THR A 297 -9.20 16.39 -16.62
CA THR A 297 -8.42 16.84 -15.47
C THR A 297 -8.78 16.00 -14.25
N PRO A 298 -7.93 15.05 -13.82
CA PRO A 298 -8.24 14.20 -12.68
C PRO A 298 -8.13 14.98 -11.38
N GLN A 299 -8.76 14.45 -10.33
CA GLN A 299 -8.42 14.85 -8.97
C GLN A 299 -6.99 14.41 -8.66
N LEU A 300 -6.27 15.25 -7.93
CA LEU A 300 -4.88 14.97 -7.56
C LEU A 300 -4.82 14.27 -6.20
N GLY A 301 -3.78 13.48 -5.96
CA GLY A 301 -3.44 13.01 -4.62
C GLY A 301 -2.97 14.18 -3.75
N LYS A 302 -3.05 14.02 -2.42
CA LYS A 302 -2.38 14.94 -1.50
C LYS A 302 -0.86 14.78 -1.57
N ARG A 303 -0.12 15.79 -1.14
CA ARG A 303 1.35 15.73 -1.05
C ARG A 303 1.81 14.64 -0.09
N ILE A 304 3.04 14.19 -0.27
CA ILE A 304 3.73 13.32 0.67
C ILE A 304 4.42 14.23 1.70
N ASP A 305 3.74 14.53 2.79
CA ASP A 305 4.24 15.37 3.87
C ASP A 305 3.64 14.95 5.22
N THR A 306 3.87 15.74 6.28
CA THR A 306 3.40 15.37 7.62
C THR A 306 1.94 15.76 7.89
N THR A 307 1.25 16.39 6.94
CA THR A 307 -0.15 16.83 7.09
C THR A 307 -1.10 15.79 6.51
N LEU A 308 -1.91 15.16 7.35
CA LEU A 308 -2.86 14.12 6.91
C LEU A 308 -4.27 14.69 6.78
N SER A 309 -5.10 14.05 5.95
CA SER A 309 -6.52 14.39 5.83
C SER A 309 -7.30 14.09 7.10
N SER A 310 -8.24 14.97 7.44
CA SER A 310 -9.02 14.91 8.67
C SER A 310 -9.71 13.57 8.98
N PRO A 311 -10.24 12.77 8.00
CA PRO A 311 -10.87 11.49 8.31
C PRO A 311 -9.90 10.44 8.89
N LEU A 312 -8.59 10.61 8.72
CA LEU A 312 -7.59 9.65 9.20
C LEU A 312 -7.35 9.76 10.71
N PHE A 313 -7.83 10.82 11.37
CA PHE A 313 -7.70 11.00 12.82
C PHE A 313 -8.85 10.39 13.62
N ARG A 314 -9.94 9.99 12.96
CA ARG A 314 -11.14 9.41 13.58
C ARG A 314 -11.73 8.30 12.71
N LEU A 315 -11.08 7.14 12.71
CA LEU A 315 -11.51 5.98 11.94
C LEU A 315 -12.84 5.42 12.48
N PRO A 316 -13.90 5.33 11.66
CA PRO A 316 -15.26 4.98 12.11
C PRO A 316 -15.41 3.50 12.49
N PHE A 317 -14.49 2.65 12.04
CA PHE A 317 -14.47 1.21 12.32
C PHE A 317 -13.69 0.85 13.59
N ILE A 318 -13.07 1.83 14.26
CA ILE A 318 -12.42 1.63 15.56
C ILE A 318 -13.31 2.21 16.65
N PRO A 319 -13.77 1.39 17.62
CA PRO A 319 -14.56 1.89 18.74
C PRO A 319 -13.82 3.01 19.48
N PRO A 320 -14.50 4.13 19.81
CA PRO A 320 -13.86 5.22 20.55
C PRO A 320 -13.42 4.76 21.94
N ASN A 321 -12.36 5.39 22.46
CA ASN A 321 -11.88 5.23 23.84
C ASN A 321 -11.37 3.83 24.26
N MET A 322 -10.95 3.00 23.31
CA MET A 322 -10.25 1.75 23.64
C MET A 322 -8.83 2.06 24.16
N PRO A 323 -8.51 1.77 25.44
CA PRO A 323 -7.15 1.95 25.95
C PRO A 323 -6.22 1.02 25.18
N ASN A 324 -5.22 1.58 24.48
CA ASN A 324 -4.27 0.91 23.57
C ASN A 324 -4.70 0.70 22.11
N ASN A 325 -5.89 1.15 21.70
CA ASN A 325 -6.34 1.02 20.32
C ASN A 325 -6.89 2.36 19.79
N PRO A 326 -6.01 3.36 19.54
CA PRO A 326 -6.46 4.68 19.12
C PRO A 326 -7.20 4.64 17.77
N SER A 327 -8.22 5.48 17.66
CA SER A 327 -9.00 5.68 16.43
C SER A 327 -8.27 6.55 15.40
N SER A 328 -7.18 7.24 15.78
CA SER A 328 -6.31 7.93 14.82
C SER A 328 -5.35 6.96 14.16
N LEU A 329 -5.39 6.92 12.83
CA LEU A 329 -4.46 6.17 12.00
C LEU A 329 -3.01 6.60 12.25
N ALA A 330 -2.76 7.89 12.43
CA ALA A 330 -1.42 8.41 12.70
C ALA A 330 -0.86 7.88 14.02
N GLN A 331 -1.67 7.89 15.09
CA GLN A 331 -1.27 7.33 16.39
C GLN A 331 -0.94 5.85 16.28
N ARG A 332 -1.79 5.07 15.58
CA ARG A 332 -1.56 3.64 15.34
C ARG A 332 -0.23 3.40 14.63
N ASN A 333 0.03 4.14 13.56
CA ASN A 333 1.25 3.94 12.78
C ASN A 333 2.50 4.36 13.56
N LEU A 334 2.44 5.45 14.32
CA LEU A 334 3.54 5.88 15.19
C LEU A 334 3.82 4.89 16.31
N LEU A 335 2.80 4.36 16.98
CA LEU A 335 2.97 3.35 18.04
C LEU A 335 3.59 2.05 17.50
N ARG A 336 3.27 1.66 16.26
CA ARG A 336 3.92 0.52 15.60
C ARG A 336 5.44 0.67 15.51
N HIS A 337 5.99 1.88 15.51
CA HIS A 337 7.46 2.06 15.51
C HIS A 337 8.11 1.51 16.78
N LEU A 338 7.42 1.60 17.92
CA LEU A 338 7.87 0.99 19.17
C LEU A 338 7.71 -0.53 19.11
N THR A 339 6.53 -1.01 18.72
CA THR A 339 6.21 -2.45 18.61
C THR A 339 7.23 -3.18 17.73
N PHE A 340 7.56 -2.61 16.58
CA PHE A 340 8.52 -3.18 15.62
C PHE A 340 9.96 -2.74 15.85
N SER A 341 10.24 -1.95 16.89
CA SER A 341 11.59 -1.51 17.23
C SER A 341 12.31 -0.89 16.02
N LEU A 342 11.64 0.04 15.33
CA LEU A 342 12.20 0.70 14.13
C LEU A 342 13.32 1.67 14.51
N PRO A 343 14.38 1.78 13.70
CA PRO A 343 15.40 2.82 13.88
C PRO A 343 14.84 4.22 13.61
N SER A 344 15.55 5.26 14.06
CA SER A 344 15.19 6.64 13.70
C SER A 344 15.52 6.95 12.25
N GLY A 345 14.80 7.88 11.65
CA GLY A 345 15.10 8.32 10.28
C GLY A 345 16.50 8.87 10.11
N GLN A 346 17.02 9.61 11.09
CA GLN A 346 18.41 10.09 11.07
C GLN A 346 19.43 8.96 11.16
N ALA A 347 19.14 7.87 11.90
CA ALA A 347 20.03 6.71 11.96
C ALA A 347 20.05 5.97 10.62
N VAL A 348 18.89 5.81 9.99
CA VAL A 348 18.77 5.21 8.65
C VAL A 348 19.49 6.07 7.60
N ALA A 349 19.28 7.38 7.60
CA ALA A 349 19.97 8.31 6.70
C ALA A 349 21.49 8.16 6.80
N ARG A 350 22.03 8.16 8.03
CA ARG A 350 23.47 7.95 8.27
C ARG A 350 23.96 6.58 7.80
N ALA A 351 23.18 5.51 8.02
CA ALA A 351 23.52 4.17 7.52
C ALA A 351 23.50 4.09 5.98
N MET A 352 22.70 4.94 5.33
CA MET A 352 22.69 5.10 3.87
C MET A 352 23.77 6.03 3.33
N HIS A 353 24.58 6.66 4.20
CA HIS A 353 25.51 7.74 3.86
C HIS A 353 24.83 8.95 3.23
N LEU A 354 23.66 9.31 3.76
CA LEU A 354 22.88 10.49 3.39
C LEU A 354 22.89 11.52 4.52
N ASP A 355 22.77 12.79 4.15
CA ASP A 355 22.65 13.88 5.12
C ASP A 355 21.27 13.81 5.81
N PRO A 356 21.22 13.61 7.13
CA PRO A 356 19.95 13.55 7.85
C PRO A 356 19.28 14.92 7.92
N LEU A 357 17.95 14.94 8.06
CA LEU A 357 17.23 16.16 8.43
C LEU A 357 17.81 16.74 9.73
N THR A 358 17.99 18.06 9.73
CA THR A 358 18.49 18.79 10.87
C THR A 358 17.42 18.93 11.96
N PRO A 359 17.80 19.15 13.23
CA PRO A 359 16.82 19.44 14.29
C PRO A 359 15.93 20.65 13.98
N GLY A 360 16.43 21.65 13.24
CA GLY A 360 15.66 22.81 12.82
C GLY A 360 14.53 22.47 11.85
N GLU A 361 14.73 21.46 10.98
CA GLU A 361 13.70 20.96 10.06
C GLU A 361 12.63 20.11 10.76
N LEU A 362 12.90 19.73 12.02
CA LEU A 362 12.09 18.90 12.90
C LEU A 362 11.71 19.65 14.19
N ALA A 363 11.77 20.99 14.16
CA ALA A 363 11.62 21.82 15.36
C ALA A 363 10.25 21.69 16.04
N ASP A 364 9.22 21.30 15.29
CA ASP A 364 7.89 21.01 15.82
C ASP A 364 7.85 19.77 16.73
N LEU A 365 8.86 18.90 16.67
CA LEU A 365 9.01 17.77 17.60
C LEU A 365 9.72 18.14 18.90
N ALA A 366 10.44 19.28 18.94
CA ALA A 366 11.24 19.67 20.11
C ALA A 366 10.37 19.94 21.35
N GLY A 367 9.14 20.42 21.15
CA GLY A 367 8.18 20.69 22.23
C GLY A 367 7.75 19.45 23.03
N LEU A 368 8.00 18.24 22.53
CA LEU A 368 7.61 16.98 23.18
C LEU A 368 8.56 16.56 24.31
N SER A 369 9.68 17.26 24.51
CA SER A 369 10.63 17.05 25.62
C SER A 369 11.20 15.63 25.76
N VAL A 370 11.22 14.86 24.67
CA VAL A 370 11.78 13.48 24.61
C VAL A 370 12.92 13.33 23.57
N GLY A 371 13.36 14.45 22.97
CA GLY A 371 14.45 14.51 21.99
C GLY A 371 14.11 13.85 20.65
N MET A 372 12.84 13.97 20.20
CA MET A 372 12.36 13.36 18.96
C MET A 372 12.90 14.04 17.70
N GLU A 373 13.29 15.30 17.78
CA GLU A 373 13.96 16.06 16.73
C GLU A 373 15.36 15.51 16.39
N TYR A 374 15.97 14.72 17.30
CA TYR A 374 17.25 14.03 17.07
C TYR A 374 17.10 12.54 16.74
N ARG A 375 15.94 11.94 17.09
CA ARG A 375 15.64 10.52 16.92
C ARG A 375 14.19 10.33 16.47
N THR A 376 13.89 10.83 15.28
CA THR A 376 12.52 10.88 14.77
C THR A 376 12.04 9.49 14.34
N PRO A 377 10.80 9.09 14.67
CA PRO A 377 10.19 7.87 14.13
C PRO A 377 10.29 7.84 12.59
N LEU A 378 10.74 6.73 12.02
CA LEU A 378 11.08 6.62 10.60
C LEU A 378 9.97 7.08 9.66
N TRP A 379 8.70 6.75 9.91
CA TRP A 379 7.58 7.18 9.08
C TRP A 379 7.42 8.70 9.05
N PHE A 380 7.40 9.35 10.23
CA PHE A 380 7.32 10.81 10.31
C PHE A 380 8.51 11.45 9.62
N TYR A 381 9.71 10.89 9.81
CA TYR A 381 10.92 11.36 9.15
C TYR A 381 10.80 11.28 7.63
N VAL A 382 10.36 10.14 7.08
CA VAL A 382 10.19 9.96 5.62
C VAL A 382 9.20 10.98 5.03
N LEU A 383 8.09 11.23 5.74
CA LEU A 383 7.12 12.25 5.34
C LEU A 383 7.71 13.67 5.40
N ARG A 384 8.41 14.01 6.49
CA ARG A 384 9.07 15.31 6.63
C ARG A 384 10.21 15.48 5.61
N GLU A 385 10.91 14.40 5.28
CA GLU A 385 11.97 14.39 4.29
C GLU A 385 11.42 14.66 2.88
N ALA A 386 10.29 14.04 2.53
CA ALA A 386 9.59 14.31 1.28
C ALA A 386 9.18 15.79 1.17
N ASP A 387 8.63 16.40 2.23
CA ASP A 387 8.36 17.84 2.29
C ASP A 387 9.64 18.67 2.06
N LYS A 388 10.68 18.46 2.89
CA LYS A 388 11.88 19.31 2.90
C LYS A 388 12.84 19.12 1.74
N ARG A 389 12.80 17.97 1.07
CA ARG A 389 13.74 17.64 -0.02
C ARG A 389 13.07 17.58 -1.38
N ALA A 390 11.77 17.33 -1.45
CA ALA A 390 11.03 17.17 -2.70
C ALA A 390 9.73 17.99 -2.78
N GLY A 391 9.47 18.88 -1.82
CA GLY A 391 8.22 19.66 -1.76
C GLY A 391 6.96 18.79 -1.66
N GLY A 392 7.10 17.57 -1.14
CA GLY A 392 6.06 16.56 -1.05
C GLY A 392 5.56 15.99 -2.37
N GLN A 393 6.29 16.21 -3.48
CA GLN A 393 5.91 15.71 -4.81
C GLN A 393 6.35 14.27 -5.06
N THR A 394 7.45 13.86 -4.43
CA THR A 394 8.00 12.49 -4.40
C THR A 394 8.44 12.16 -2.98
N LEU A 395 8.77 10.89 -2.72
CA LEU A 395 9.54 10.54 -1.54
C LEU A 395 10.91 11.23 -1.55
N GLY A 396 11.43 11.50 -0.35
CA GLY A 396 12.79 11.99 -0.14
C GLY A 396 13.85 10.88 -0.27
N PRO A 397 15.14 11.21 -0.11
CA PRO A 397 16.24 10.27 -0.32
C PRO A 397 16.16 8.96 0.47
N VAL A 398 15.88 8.99 1.77
CA VAL A 398 15.75 7.78 2.60
C VAL A 398 14.51 6.99 2.20
N GLY A 399 13.34 7.66 2.20
CA GLY A 399 12.07 6.99 1.91
C GLY A 399 12.05 6.37 0.52
N GLY A 400 12.50 7.13 -0.48
CA GLY A 400 12.54 6.73 -1.87
C GLY A 400 13.51 5.58 -2.11
N ARG A 401 14.69 5.58 -1.47
CA ARG A 401 15.66 4.48 -1.59
C ARG A 401 15.13 3.19 -0.98
N ILE A 402 14.49 3.25 0.19
CA ILE A 402 13.86 2.07 0.82
C ILE A 402 12.82 1.47 -0.13
N VAL A 403 11.87 2.27 -0.62
CA VAL A 403 10.78 1.77 -1.47
C VAL A 403 11.32 1.22 -2.79
N ALA A 404 12.21 1.95 -3.46
CA ALA A 404 12.71 1.56 -4.77
C ALA A 404 13.58 0.31 -4.74
N GLU A 405 14.48 0.18 -3.76
CA GLU A 405 15.30 -1.04 -3.68
C GLU A 405 14.48 -2.27 -3.32
N VAL A 406 13.47 -2.12 -2.46
CA VAL A 406 12.56 -3.22 -2.12
C VAL A 406 11.74 -3.66 -3.32
N PHE A 407 11.15 -2.72 -4.07
CA PHE A 407 10.35 -3.03 -5.28
C PHE A 407 11.19 -3.71 -6.35
N ILE A 408 12.33 -3.09 -6.71
CA ILE A 408 13.23 -3.65 -7.73
C ILE A 408 13.78 -5.00 -7.26
N GLY A 409 14.10 -5.14 -5.98
CA GLY A 409 14.55 -6.39 -5.42
C GLY A 409 13.51 -7.49 -5.48
N MET A 410 12.25 -7.23 -5.13
CA MET A 410 11.18 -8.24 -5.23
C MET A 410 11.01 -8.72 -6.67
N LEU A 411 11.04 -7.82 -7.66
CA LEU A 411 11.02 -8.22 -9.07
C LEU A 411 12.23 -9.06 -9.47
N GLN A 412 13.44 -8.69 -9.01
CA GLN A 412 14.67 -9.44 -9.29
C GLN A 412 14.74 -10.80 -8.58
N GLY A 413 14.04 -10.95 -7.45
CA GLY A 413 14.00 -12.20 -6.70
C GLY A 413 12.87 -13.13 -7.12
N ASP A 414 11.85 -12.61 -7.79
CA ASP A 414 10.81 -13.40 -8.42
C ASP A 414 11.33 -14.03 -9.73
N ARG A 415 11.44 -15.36 -9.76
CA ARG A 415 11.89 -16.07 -10.96
C ARG A 415 10.91 -15.93 -12.12
N MET A 416 9.62 -15.69 -11.86
CA MET A 416 8.57 -15.57 -12.87
C MET A 416 8.36 -14.14 -13.37
N SER A 417 9.06 -13.16 -12.78
CA SER A 417 8.95 -11.77 -13.20
C SER A 417 9.44 -11.59 -14.64
N PHE A 418 8.91 -10.57 -15.32
CA PHE A 418 9.39 -10.24 -16.66
C PHE A 418 10.89 -9.88 -16.63
N LEU A 419 11.38 -9.25 -15.55
CA LEU A 419 12.80 -8.91 -15.40
C LEU A 419 13.71 -10.13 -15.34
N CYS A 420 13.24 -11.26 -14.79
CA CYS A 420 14.01 -12.49 -14.71
C CYS A 420 13.82 -13.38 -15.94
N GLN A 421 12.57 -13.53 -16.42
CA GLN A 421 12.24 -14.42 -17.53
C GLN A 421 12.62 -13.83 -18.89
N ALA A 422 12.40 -12.54 -19.09
CA ALA A 422 12.63 -11.86 -20.35
C ALA A 422 12.98 -10.37 -20.12
N PRO A 423 14.21 -10.04 -19.66
CA PRO A 423 14.59 -8.67 -19.29
C PRO A 423 14.43 -7.62 -20.41
N ALA A 424 14.45 -8.06 -21.68
CA ALA A 424 14.24 -7.21 -22.84
C ALA A 424 12.77 -7.13 -23.30
N TRP A 425 11.86 -7.84 -22.61
CA TRP A 425 10.43 -7.79 -22.90
C TRP A 425 9.91 -6.37 -22.71
N LYS A 426 8.99 -6.00 -23.58
CA LYS A 426 8.26 -4.74 -23.52
C LYS A 426 6.78 -5.02 -23.75
N PRO A 427 5.88 -4.21 -23.17
CA PRO A 427 4.46 -4.44 -23.30
C PRO A 427 3.97 -4.26 -24.74
N THR A 428 2.95 -5.04 -25.08
CA THR A 428 2.36 -5.11 -26.42
C THR A 428 0.89 -4.72 -26.45
N LEU A 429 0.27 -4.53 -25.28
CA LEU A 429 -1.17 -4.27 -25.15
C LEU A 429 -1.51 -2.78 -25.00
N GLY A 430 -0.51 -1.89 -25.05
CA GLY A 430 -0.70 -0.45 -24.95
C GLY A 430 -0.92 0.22 -26.31
N GLN A 431 -1.32 1.48 -26.29
CA GLN A 431 -1.55 2.27 -27.51
C GLN A 431 -0.26 2.47 -28.33
N ARG A 432 0.90 2.48 -27.66
CA ARG A 432 2.23 2.62 -28.27
C ARG A 432 3.09 1.41 -27.94
N GLN A 433 3.80 0.90 -28.95
CA GLN A 433 4.64 -0.28 -28.77
C GLN A 433 5.73 -0.03 -27.71
N GLY A 434 5.78 -0.91 -26.72
CA GLY A 434 6.73 -0.85 -25.62
C GLY A 434 6.41 0.17 -24.53
N GLU A 435 5.20 0.72 -24.54
CA GLU A 435 4.66 1.54 -23.46
C GLU A 435 3.34 0.93 -22.94
N PHE A 436 3.14 0.99 -21.62
CA PHE A 436 1.90 0.56 -20.98
C PHE A 436 1.80 1.17 -19.60
N GLY A 437 0.66 1.80 -19.32
CA GLY A 437 0.31 2.37 -18.03
C GLY A 437 -1.06 1.94 -17.53
N LEU A 438 -1.47 2.45 -16.38
CA LEU A 438 -2.79 2.23 -15.82
C LEU A 438 -3.92 2.63 -16.77
N VAL A 439 -3.76 3.70 -17.55
CA VAL A 439 -4.78 4.12 -18.53
C VAL A 439 -4.94 3.07 -19.63
N ASP A 440 -3.83 2.55 -20.18
CA ASP A 440 -3.89 1.47 -21.19
C ASP A 440 -4.59 0.22 -20.62
N LEU A 441 -4.32 -0.13 -19.36
CA LEU A 441 -5.00 -1.24 -18.67
C LEU A 441 -6.51 -1.01 -18.59
N LEU A 442 -6.93 0.19 -18.15
CA LEU A 442 -8.35 0.54 -17.99
C LEU A 442 -9.08 0.58 -19.33
N GLU A 443 -8.44 1.11 -20.38
CA GLU A 443 -8.95 1.11 -21.76
C GLU A 443 -9.07 -0.32 -22.31
N PHE A 444 -8.04 -1.15 -22.15
CA PHE A 444 -8.05 -2.53 -22.64
C PHE A 444 -9.13 -3.38 -21.95
N ALA A 445 -9.34 -3.13 -20.64
CA ALA A 445 -10.36 -3.74 -19.80
C ALA A 445 -11.79 -3.22 -20.06
N GLU A 446 -11.94 -2.16 -20.87
CA GLU A 446 -13.23 -1.54 -21.22
C GLU A 446 -14.00 -1.04 -19.98
N VAL A 447 -13.29 -0.38 -19.07
CA VAL A 447 -13.88 0.20 -17.84
C VAL A 447 -13.85 1.74 -17.81
N VAL A 448 -13.56 2.39 -18.94
CA VAL A 448 -13.42 3.86 -19.10
C VAL A 448 -14.41 4.46 -20.09
#